data_AF-A0A534QQH4-F1
#
_entry.id   AF-A0A534QQH4-F1
#
_cell.length_a   1.000
_cell.length_b   1.000
_cell.length_c   1.000
_cell.angle_alpha   90.00
_cell.angle_beta   90.00
_cell.angle_gamma   90.00
#
_symmetry.space_group_name_H-M   'P 1'
#
loop_
_entity.id
_entity.type
_entity.pdbx_description
1 polymer ?
#
loop_
_entity_poly.entity_id
_entity_poly.type
_entity_poly.pdbx_seq_one_letter_code
_entity_poly.pdbx_strand_id
1 'polypeptide(L)'
;QWVDLSLYESVLRVMEHTLAAYDRLGLVREREGNRLANSAPLDNWQTRDGKFVCIVAAGDGLFPRLARAMGREDLLTDPRFASLALRAEHGEAINAIVAGWCRQHTARELAEVLERHEVPFGVAYSAADIFADPHIAARGDIVAVDDPVVGPVRMQGVYPRFSRTPGAIRRGAPRLGEHNDEVYRQLLGLSAEALAALEREGVI
;
A
#
# COMPACT_ATOMS: atom_id res chain seq x y z
N GLN A 1 -9.37 31.79 0.77
CA GLN A 1 -8.27 30.90 1.20
C GLN A 1 -7.67 30.29 -0.06
N TRP A 2 -6.35 30.12 -0.11
CA TRP A 2 -5.65 29.35 -1.17
C TRP A 2 -5.04 28.10 -0.55
N VAL A 3 -4.86 27.05 -1.35
CA VAL A 3 -4.13 25.84 -0.95
C VAL A 3 -2.87 25.80 -1.81
N ASP A 4 -1.70 25.93 -1.16
CA ASP A 4 -0.38 25.84 -1.80
C ASP A 4 0.27 24.51 -1.40
N LEU A 5 0.68 23.72 -2.39
CA LEU A 5 1.20 22.35 -2.24
C LEU A 5 2.18 22.05 -3.37
N SER A 6 3.36 21.59 -3.02
CA SER A 6 4.37 21.09 -3.94
C SER A 6 4.35 19.56 -4.02
N LEU A 7 4.81 19.01 -5.15
CA LEU A 7 4.89 17.55 -5.33
C LEU A 7 5.77 16.89 -4.26
N TYR A 8 6.89 17.52 -3.89
CA TYR A 8 7.85 16.92 -2.95
C TYR A 8 7.34 16.88 -1.52
N GLU A 9 6.46 17.80 -1.11
CA GLU A 9 5.92 17.84 0.26
C GLU A 9 5.07 16.60 0.58
N SER A 10 4.39 16.04 -0.42
CA SER A 10 3.65 14.77 -0.26
C SER A 10 4.58 13.60 0.09
N VAL A 11 5.74 13.52 -0.58
CA VAL A 11 6.77 12.52 -0.33
C VAL A 11 7.44 12.80 1.02
N LEU A 12 7.81 14.07 1.28
CA LEU A 12 8.41 14.50 2.54
C LEU A 12 7.54 14.13 3.74
N ARG A 13 6.22 14.25 3.60
CA ARG A 13 5.26 13.93 4.66
C ARG A 13 5.25 12.44 5.02
N VAL A 14 5.49 11.55 4.06
CA VAL A 14 5.55 10.10 4.28
C VAL A 14 6.96 9.61 4.63
N MET A 15 7.97 10.48 4.70
CA MET A 15 9.33 10.14 5.17
C MET A 15 9.43 9.99 6.72
N GLU A 16 8.31 9.66 7.37
CA GLU A 16 8.11 9.36 8.79
C GLU A 16 9.20 9.86 9.74
N HIS A 17 10.10 8.96 10.17
CA HIS A 17 11.08 9.16 11.23
C HIS A 17 12.43 9.66 10.69
N THR A 18 12.60 9.79 9.37
CA THR A 18 13.90 10.04 8.75
C THR A 18 14.48 11.39 9.18
N LEU A 19 13.67 12.45 9.14
CA LEU A 19 14.10 13.78 9.55
C LEU A 19 14.35 13.87 11.06
N ALA A 20 13.48 13.27 11.88
CA ALA A 20 13.62 13.28 13.32
C ALA A 20 14.88 12.51 13.79
N ALA A 21 15.20 11.39 13.14
CA ALA A 21 16.41 10.61 13.41
C ALA A 21 17.68 11.39 13.05
N TYR A 22 17.69 12.08 11.90
CA TYR A 22 18.81 12.93 11.52
C TYR A 22 18.98 14.13 12.48
N ASP A 23 17.91 14.88 12.77
CA ASP A 23 17.93 16.04 13.68
C ASP A 23 18.48 15.67 15.07
N ARG A 24 18.04 14.54 15.62
CA ARG A 24 18.38 14.16 17.01
C ARG A 24 19.63 13.32 17.16
N LEU A 25 19.98 12.51 16.16
CA LEU A 25 21.05 11.51 16.28
C LEU A 25 22.13 11.65 15.20
N GLY A 26 21.96 12.55 14.22
CA GLY A 26 22.87 12.68 13.07
C GLY A 26 22.86 11.47 12.13
N LEU A 27 21.87 10.57 12.27
CA LEU A 27 21.81 9.34 11.48
C LEU A 27 21.39 9.65 10.04
N VAL A 28 22.28 9.34 9.10
CA VAL A 28 22.01 9.41 7.67
C VAL A 28 21.46 8.05 7.22
N ARG A 29 20.20 8.04 6.76
CA ARG A 29 19.54 6.82 6.29
C ARG A 29 20.02 6.48 4.88
N GLU A 30 20.46 5.24 4.69
CA GLU A 30 20.91 4.70 3.41
C GLU A 30 19.93 3.64 2.87
N ARG A 31 20.26 3.07 1.70
CA ARG A 31 19.50 1.94 1.13
C ARG A 31 19.74 0.67 1.95
N GLU A 32 18.68 0.14 2.57
CA GLU A 32 18.72 -1.07 3.40
C GLU A 32 17.79 -2.19 2.89
N GLY A 33 17.19 -2.02 1.71
CA GLY A 33 16.24 -2.98 1.14
C GLY A 33 14.92 -3.02 1.91
N ASN A 34 14.39 -4.22 2.16
CA ASN A 34 13.13 -4.44 2.90
C ASN A 34 13.36 -4.60 4.42
N ARG A 35 14.56 -4.27 4.91
CA ARG A 35 14.98 -4.42 6.31
C ARG A 35 15.10 -3.07 6.99
N LEU A 36 15.22 -3.12 8.32
CA LEU A 36 15.56 -1.98 9.17
C LEU A 36 16.72 -2.38 10.07
N ALA A 37 17.77 -1.55 10.13
CA ALA A 37 18.95 -1.83 10.95
C ALA A 37 18.66 -2.05 12.45
N ASN A 38 17.56 -1.50 12.96
CA ASN A 38 17.20 -1.55 14.38
C ASN A 38 16.05 -2.53 14.69
N SER A 39 15.64 -3.40 13.76
CA SER A 39 14.45 -4.23 13.94
C SER A 39 14.57 -5.57 13.21
N ALA A 40 14.52 -6.68 13.95
CA ALA A 40 14.48 -8.03 13.40
C ALA A 40 13.75 -9.01 14.33
N PRO A 41 13.08 -10.06 13.80
CA PRO A 41 12.96 -10.38 12.38
C PRO A 41 11.89 -9.55 11.64
N LEU A 42 12.26 -9.08 10.44
CA LEU A 42 11.43 -8.32 9.50
C LEU A 42 12.06 -8.40 8.10
N ASP A 43 11.27 -8.83 7.11
CA ASP A 43 11.62 -8.80 5.68
C ASP A 43 10.39 -9.20 4.83
N ASN A 44 10.56 -9.20 3.50
CA ASN A 44 9.72 -9.91 2.55
C ASN A 44 10.39 -11.22 2.14
N TRP A 45 9.88 -12.35 2.62
CA TRP A 45 10.48 -13.67 2.32
C TRP A 45 9.75 -14.40 1.21
N GLN A 46 10.54 -15.00 0.32
CA GLN A 46 10.02 -15.87 -0.72
C GLN A 46 9.54 -17.19 -0.13
N THR A 47 8.37 -17.62 -0.58
CA THR A 47 7.68 -18.86 -0.21
C THR A 47 7.97 -19.98 -1.19
N ARG A 48 7.59 -21.22 -0.86
CA ARG A 48 7.79 -22.41 -1.71
C ARG A 48 7.15 -22.27 -3.09
N ASP A 49 5.98 -21.62 -3.18
CA ASP A 49 5.25 -21.36 -4.43
C ASP A 49 5.68 -20.07 -5.13
N GLY A 50 6.80 -19.47 -4.71
CA GLY A 50 7.42 -18.32 -5.38
C GLY A 50 6.76 -16.97 -5.08
N LYS A 51 5.70 -16.93 -4.27
CA LYS A 51 5.11 -15.69 -3.74
C LYS A 51 6.00 -15.10 -2.63
N PHE A 52 5.79 -13.83 -2.27
CA PHE A 52 6.46 -13.18 -1.16
C PHE A 52 5.49 -12.91 -0.01
N VAL A 53 5.95 -13.09 1.23
CA VAL A 53 5.20 -12.75 2.44
C VAL A 53 6.04 -11.79 3.27
N CYS A 54 5.48 -10.62 3.55
CA CYS A 54 5.97 -9.68 4.54
C CYS A 54 5.58 -10.18 5.92
N ILE A 55 6.54 -10.26 6.84
CA ILE A 55 6.29 -10.61 8.23
C ILE A 55 7.05 -9.61 9.09
N VAL A 56 6.37 -9.06 10.10
CA VAL A 56 6.97 -8.11 11.04
C VAL A 56 6.76 -8.64 12.45
N ALA A 57 7.83 -9.22 13.03
CA ALA A 57 7.77 -9.87 14.34
C ALA A 57 8.94 -9.51 15.25
N ALA A 58 9.52 -8.32 15.07
CA ALA A 58 10.70 -7.88 15.80
C ALA A 58 10.43 -7.52 17.27
N GLY A 59 9.21 -7.08 17.60
CA GLY A 59 8.83 -6.70 18.96
C GLY A 59 8.93 -7.86 19.95
N ASP A 60 9.32 -7.59 21.21
CA ASP A 60 9.44 -8.63 22.25
C ASP A 60 8.12 -9.35 22.55
N GLY A 61 6.96 -8.70 22.28
CA GLY A 61 5.65 -9.36 22.34
C GLY A 61 5.29 -10.21 21.12
N LEU A 62 5.92 -9.96 19.97
CA LEU A 62 5.62 -10.62 18.69
C LEU A 62 6.59 -11.78 18.40
N PHE A 63 7.87 -11.63 18.74
CA PHE A 63 8.88 -12.64 18.46
C PHE A 63 8.53 -14.02 19.07
N PRO A 64 8.02 -14.14 20.31
CA PRO A 64 7.56 -15.42 20.85
C PRO A 64 6.44 -16.07 20.05
N ARG A 65 5.55 -15.27 19.44
CA ARG A 65 4.47 -15.78 18.60
C ARG A 65 5.02 -16.38 17.31
N LEU A 66 5.98 -15.70 16.67
CA LEU A 66 6.65 -16.22 15.48
C LEU A 66 7.46 -17.47 15.80
N ALA A 67 8.21 -17.51 16.90
CA ALA A 67 8.97 -18.69 17.30
C ALA A 67 8.07 -19.92 17.46
N ARG A 68 6.89 -19.76 18.09
CA ARG A 68 5.87 -20.82 18.20
C ARG A 68 5.31 -21.23 16.83
N ALA A 69 4.99 -20.27 15.99
CA ALA A 69 4.48 -20.52 14.63
C ALA A 69 5.48 -21.34 13.79
N MET A 70 6.78 -21.11 13.97
CA MET A 70 7.86 -21.87 13.31
C MET A 70 8.17 -23.23 13.98
N GLY A 71 7.61 -23.51 15.16
CA GLY A 71 8.03 -24.65 15.98
C GLY A 71 9.48 -24.56 16.48
N ARG A 72 9.97 -23.32 16.67
CA ARG A 72 11.36 -22.99 17.03
C ARG A 72 11.43 -22.21 18.34
N GLU A 73 10.74 -22.71 19.36
CA GLU A 73 10.73 -22.09 20.69
C GLU A 73 12.11 -22.12 21.37
N ASP A 74 13.04 -22.96 20.89
CA ASP A 74 14.46 -22.92 21.27
C ASP A 74 15.09 -21.53 21.07
N LEU A 75 14.63 -20.78 20.05
CA LEU A 75 15.09 -19.42 19.77
C LEU A 75 14.78 -18.43 20.90
N LEU A 76 13.80 -18.73 21.77
CA LEU A 76 13.44 -17.88 22.90
C LEU A 76 14.44 -17.95 24.05
N THR A 77 15.26 -19.01 24.06
CA THR A 77 16.33 -19.20 25.04
C THR A 77 17.71 -18.87 24.48
N ASP A 78 17.81 -18.56 23.18
CA ASP A 78 19.07 -18.16 22.56
C ASP A 78 19.44 -16.74 23.03
N PRO A 79 20.62 -16.55 23.68
CA PRO A 79 21.02 -15.24 24.19
C PRO A 79 21.13 -14.19 23.09
N ARG A 80 21.37 -14.58 21.83
CA ARG A 80 21.40 -13.67 20.68
C ARG A 80 20.04 -13.06 20.38
N PHE A 81 18.95 -13.72 20.78
CA PHE A 81 17.59 -13.32 20.42
C PHE A 81 16.74 -12.89 21.62
N ALA A 82 17.37 -12.70 22.78
CA ALA A 82 16.70 -12.44 24.05
C ALA A 82 15.96 -11.09 24.12
N SER A 83 16.37 -10.09 23.33
CA SER A 83 15.73 -8.78 23.26
C SER A 83 15.67 -8.27 21.82
N LEU A 84 14.81 -7.29 21.55
CA LEU A 84 14.75 -6.64 20.23
C LEU A 84 16.11 -6.10 19.79
N ALA A 85 16.85 -5.45 20.69
CA ALA A 85 18.16 -4.88 20.38
C ALA A 85 19.17 -5.96 19.96
N LEU A 86 19.21 -7.07 20.71
CA LEU A 86 20.09 -8.20 20.38
C LEU A 86 19.66 -8.89 19.09
N ARG A 87 18.35 -9.05 18.85
CA ARG A 87 17.84 -9.58 17.57
C ARG A 87 18.21 -8.67 16.40
N ALA A 88 18.19 -7.35 16.56
CA ALA A 88 18.60 -6.41 15.54
C ALA A 88 20.11 -6.52 15.25
N GLU A 89 20.95 -6.60 16.29
CA GLU A 89 22.40 -6.85 16.17
C GLU A 89 22.70 -8.17 15.43
N HIS A 90 21.90 -9.20 15.70
CA HIS A 90 21.97 -10.50 15.04
C HIS A 90 20.93 -10.67 13.92
N GLY A 91 20.56 -9.56 13.26
CA GLY A 91 19.46 -9.50 12.29
C GLY A 91 19.64 -10.46 11.12
N GLU A 92 20.86 -10.61 10.60
CA GLU A 92 21.16 -11.56 9.53
C GLU A 92 20.84 -13.01 9.93
N ALA A 93 21.24 -13.40 11.15
CA ALA A 93 21.06 -14.75 11.64
C ALA A 93 19.57 -15.09 11.83
N ILE A 94 18.80 -14.21 12.49
CA ILE A 94 17.39 -14.48 12.72
C ILE A 94 16.58 -14.42 11.41
N ASN A 95 16.86 -13.45 10.54
CA ASN A 95 16.19 -13.36 9.24
C ASN A 95 16.51 -14.56 8.35
N ALA A 96 17.72 -15.13 8.41
CA ALA A 96 18.06 -16.34 7.67
C ALA A 96 17.24 -17.56 8.14
N ILE A 97 17.00 -17.69 9.45
CA ILE A 97 16.14 -18.73 10.04
C ILE A 97 14.71 -18.59 9.52
N VAL A 98 14.14 -17.38 9.61
CA VAL A 98 12.75 -17.14 9.17
C VAL A 98 12.62 -17.31 7.66
N ALA A 99 13.61 -16.88 6.87
CA ALA A 99 13.65 -17.09 5.43
C ALA A 99 13.70 -18.59 5.08
N GLY A 100 14.48 -19.38 5.83
CA GLY A 100 14.54 -20.83 5.67
C GLY A 100 13.19 -21.50 5.92
N TRP A 101 12.50 -21.08 6.98
CA TRP A 101 11.15 -21.54 7.29
C TRP A 101 10.13 -21.14 6.21
N CYS A 102 10.11 -19.87 5.78
CA CYS A 102 9.17 -19.41 4.76
C CYS A 102 9.28 -20.21 3.45
N ARG A 103 10.49 -20.59 3.03
CA ARG A 103 10.71 -21.39 1.81
C ARG A 103 10.16 -22.82 1.87
N GLN A 104 9.82 -23.32 3.06
CA GLN A 104 9.25 -24.67 3.22
C GLN A 104 7.73 -24.70 3.00
N HIS A 105 7.09 -23.53 3.02
CA HIS A 105 5.64 -23.38 2.99
C HIS A 105 5.19 -22.54 1.80
N THR A 106 3.98 -22.79 1.31
CA THR A 106 3.29 -21.87 0.39
C THR A 106 2.83 -20.62 1.12
N ALA A 107 2.58 -19.53 0.39
CA ALA A 107 2.02 -18.31 1.00
C ALA A 107 0.69 -18.55 1.74
N ARG A 108 -0.14 -19.49 1.26
CA ARG A 108 -1.40 -19.87 1.93
C ARG A 108 -1.15 -20.59 3.25
N GLU A 109 -0.29 -21.60 3.26
CA GLU A 109 0.06 -22.35 4.48
C GLU A 109 0.67 -21.40 5.53
N LEU A 110 1.54 -20.48 5.11
CA LEU A 110 2.09 -19.45 6.00
C LEU A 110 1.02 -18.54 6.56
N ALA A 111 0.11 -18.03 5.71
CA ALA A 111 -0.97 -17.17 6.15
C ALA A 111 -1.82 -17.83 7.24
N GLU A 112 -2.23 -19.08 7.03
CA GLU A 112 -3.03 -19.85 7.98
C GLU A 112 -2.29 -20.11 9.31
N VAL A 113 -0.98 -20.37 9.26
CA VAL A 113 -0.16 -20.60 10.47
C VAL A 113 0.11 -19.29 11.23
N LEU A 114 0.45 -18.21 10.52
CA LEU A 114 0.75 -16.91 11.10
C LEU A 114 -0.49 -16.28 11.73
N GLU A 115 -1.65 -16.36 11.05
CA GLU A 115 -2.93 -15.89 11.58
C GLU A 115 -3.30 -16.62 12.88
N ARG A 116 -3.17 -17.96 12.90
CA ARG A 116 -3.46 -18.78 14.09
C ARG A 116 -2.59 -18.43 15.30
N HIS A 117 -1.38 -17.95 15.07
CA HIS A 117 -0.45 -17.51 16.12
C HIS A 117 -0.47 -16.00 16.35
N GLU A 118 -1.39 -15.27 15.69
CA GLU A 118 -1.51 -13.81 15.79
C GLU A 118 -0.20 -13.07 15.46
N VAL A 119 0.52 -13.55 14.44
CA VAL A 119 1.73 -12.91 13.92
C VAL A 119 1.33 -11.97 12.78
N PRO A 120 1.68 -10.68 12.81
CA PRO A 120 1.40 -9.76 11.71
C PRO A 120 2.13 -10.16 10.43
N PHE A 121 1.38 -10.30 9.34
CA PHE A 121 1.91 -10.62 8.03
C PHE A 121 1.09 -10.00 6.91
N GLY A 122 1.64 -9.97 5.70
CA GLY A 122 0.94 -9.62 4.48
C GLY A 122 1.54 -10.37 3.29
N VAL A 123 0.70 -10.94 2.43
CA VAL A 123 1.16 -11.56 1.17
C VAL A 123 1.34 -10.45 0.13
N ALA A 124 2.43 -10.46 -0.61
CA ALA A 124 2.64 -9.56 -1.73
C ALA A 124 1.66 -9.92 -2.86
N TYR A 125 0.60 -9.14 -3.01
CA TYR A 125 -0.44 -9.36 -4.00
C TYR A 125 -0.03 -8.88 -5.39
N SER A 126 -0.37 -9.67 -6.40
CA SER A 126 -0.47 -9.21 -7.78
C SER A 126 -1.81 -8.50 -8.03
N ALA A 127 -1.95 -7.85 -9.19
CA ALA A 127 -3.25 -7.31 -9.60
C ALA A 127 -4.34 -8.41 -9.61
N ALA A 128 -4.03 -9.62 -10.09
CA ALA A 128 -4.99 -10.72 -10.10
C ALA A 128 -5.43 -11.13 -8.68
N ASP A 129 -4.52 -11.16 -7.71
CA ASP A 129 -4.85 -11.43 -6.31
C ASP A 129 -5.78 -10.33 -5.75
N ILE A 130 -5.48 -9.05 -6.01
CA ILE A 130 -6.32 -7.90 -5.59
C ILE A 130 -7.74 -8.00 -6.17
N PHE A 131 -7.87 -8.36 -7.45
CA PHE A 131 -9.18 -8.53 -8.10
C PHE A 131 -9.99 -9.71 -7.56
N ALA A 132 -9.33 -10.73 -7.02
CA ALA A 132 -9.96 -11.92 -6.47
C ALA A 132 -10.22 -11.84 -4.95
N ASP A 133 -9.70 -10.82 -4.27
CA ASP A 133 -9.77 -10.72 -2.82
C ASP A 133 -11.20 -10.41 -2.33
N PRO A 134 -11.76 -11.25 -1.43
CA PRO A 134 -13.14 -11.10 -0.97
C PRO A 134 -13.33 -9.88 -0.07
N HIS A 135 -12.29 -9.43 0.64
CA HIS A 135 -12.36 -8.23 1.47
C HIS A 135 -12.38 -6.96 0.61
N ILE A 136 -11.50 -6.87 -0.40
CA ILE A 136 -11.49 -5.77 -1.38
C ILE A 136 -12.85 -5.69 -2.11
N ALA A 137 -13.39 -6.84 -2.52
CA ALA A 137 -14.72 -6.91 -3.12
C ALA A 137 -15.82 -6.43 -2.17
N ALA A 138 -15.83 -6.92 -0.92
CA ALA A 138 -16.81 -6.52 0.10
C ALA A 138 -16.74 -5.02 0.45
N ARG A 139 -15.55 -4.43 0.35
CA ARG A 139 -15.34 -3.00 0.57
C ARG A 139 -15.77 -2.12 -0.60
N GLY A 140 -15.96 -2.69 -1.79
CA GLY A 140 -16.25 -1.93 -3.02
C GLY A 140 -15.05 -1.11 -3.48
N ASP A 141 -13.85 -1.61 -3.20
CA ASP A 141 -12.58 -0.90 -3.42
C ASP A 141 -12.16 -0.89 -4.90
N ILE A 142 -12.74 -1.77 -5.71
CA ILE A 142 -12.65 -1.79 -7.17
C ILE A 142 -14.04 -1.51 -7.75
N VAL A 143 -14.16 -0.45 -8.55
CA VAL A 143 -15.43 -0.01 -9.16
C VAL A 143 -15.33 -0.09 -10.68
N ALA A 144 -16.45 -0.43 -11.33
CA ALA A 144 -16.58 -0.37 -12.79
C ALA A 144 -17.01 1.04 -13.20
N VAL A 145 -16.36 1.58 -14.23
CA VAL A 145 -16.62 2.91 -14.77
C VAL A 145 -16.67 2.81 -16.29
N ASP A 146 -17.74 3.34 -16.88
CA ASP A 146 -17.89 3.39 -18.33
C ASP A 146 -16.99 4.48 -18.89
N ASP A 147 -15.95 4.08 -19.61
CA ASP A 147 -15.06 5.01 -20.32
C ASP A 147 -15.49 5.14 -21.79
N PRO A 148 -15.66 6.36 -22.32
CA PRO A 148 -16.15 6.57 -23.67
C PRO A 148 -15.13 6.21 -24.76
N VAL A 149 -13.86 5.96 -24.41
CA VAL A 149 -12.77 5.65 -25.34
C VAL A 149 -12.46 4.16 -25.34
N VAL A 150 -12.26 3.55 -24.16
CA VAL A 150 -11.82 2.15 -24.03
C VAL A 150 -12.92 1.18 -23.58
N GLY A 151 -14.13 1.67 -23.32
CA GLY A 151 -15.23 0.88 -22.78
C GLY A 151 -15.16 0.71 -21.26
N PRO A 152 -16.01 -0.15 -20.66
CA PRO A 152 -16.06 -0.31 -19.21
C PRO A 152 -14.70 -0.75 -18.63
N VAL A 153 -14.17 0.03 -17.69
CA VAL A 153 -12.90 -0.22 -17.00
C VAL A 153 -13.12 -0.39 -15.51
N ARG A 154 -12.35 -1.29 -14.88
CA ARG A 154 -12.34 -1.45 -13.42
C ARG A 154 -11.14 -0.73 -12.83
N MET A 155 -11.37 0.15 -11.87
CA MET A 155 -10.33 0.94 -11.22
C MET A 155 -10.62 1.14 -9.72
N GLN A 156 -9.70 1.79 -9.02
CA GLN A 156 -9.83 2.07 -7.59
C GLN A 156 -11.05 2.95 -7.31
N GLY A 157 -11.79 2.62 -6.26
CA GLY A 157 -12.91 3.42 -5.75
C GLY A 157 -12.47 4.72 -5.07
N VAL A 158 -13.44 5.42 -4.46
CA VAL A 158 -13.19 6.69 -3.76
C VAL A 158 -12.85 6.45 -2.29
N TYR A 159 -11.74 7.04 -1.84
CA TYR A 159 -11.29 6.99 -0.45
C TYR A 159 -11.05 8.41 0.12
N PRO A 160 -11.24 8.63 1.43
CA PRO A 160 -11.83 7.71 2.40
C PRO A 160 -13.36 7.59 2.22
N ARG A 161 -13.96 6.54 2.79
CA ARG A 161 -15.42 6.35 2.81
C ARG A 161 -16.03 7.14 3.97
N PHE A 162 -16.93 8.06 3.67
CA PHE A 162 -17.70 8.79 4.68
C PHE A 162 -19.05 8.13 4.91
N SER A 163 -19.45 7.95 6.18
CA SER A 163 -20.72 7.30 6.53
C SER A 163 -21.95 8.10 6.12
N ARG A 164 -21.85 9.44 6.07
CA ARG A 164 -22.98 10.34 5.74
C ARG A 164 -22.96 10.82 4.29
N THR A 165 -21.78 10.94 3.70
CA THR A 165 -21.57 11.51 2.36
C THR A 165 -20.56 10.66 1.57
N PRO A 166 -20.87 9.38 1.32
CA PRO A 166 -19.96 8.50 0.61
C PRO A 166 -19.65 9.09 -0.78
N GLY A 167 -18.36 9.13 -1.12
CA GLY A 167 -17.94 9.51 -2.47
C GLY A 167 -18.32 8.42 -3.48
N ALA A 168 -18.57 8.84 -4.72
CA ALA A 168 -18.86 7.94 -5.83
C ALA A 168 -18.29 8.49 -7.14
N ILE A 169 -17.83 7.59 -8.00
CA ILE A 169 -17.46 7.92 -9.38
C ILE A 169 -18.76 7.93 -10.19
N ARG A 170 -19.16 9.12 -10.67
CA ARG A 170 -20.47 9.29 -11.30
C ARG A 170 -20.48 9.02 -12.79
N ARG A 171 -19.37 9.30 -13.48
CA ARG A 171 -19.19 9.20 -14.94
C ARG A 171 -17.71 8.92 -15.22
N GLY A 172 -17.41 8.33 -16.38
CA GLY A 172 -16.05 8.17 -16.87
C GLY A 172 -15.38 9.49 -17.24
N ALA A 173 -14.13 9.41 -17.72
CA ALA A 173 -13.41 10.58 -18.20
C ALA A 173 -14.11 11.13 -19.46
N PRO A 174 -14.40 12.44 -19.52
CA PRO A 174 -15.05 13.01 -20.71
C PRO A 174 -14.09 13.08 -21.89
N ARG A 175 -14.66 13.09 -23.10
CA ARG A 175 -13.94 13.47 -24.31
C ARG A 175 -13.56 14.96 -24.25
N LEU A 176 -12.51 15.32 -24.98
CA LEU A 176 -12.13 16.72 -25.15
C LEU A 176 -13.34 17.50 -25.72
N GLY A 177 -13.74 18.56 -25.03
CA GLY A 177 -14.86 19.42 -25.42
C GLY A 177 -16.27 18.87 -25.18
N GLU A 178 -16.42 17.66 -24.61
CA GLU A 178 -17.74 17.00 -24.45
C GLU A 178 -18.77 17.87 -23.71
N HIS A 179 -18.32 18.68 -22.76
CA HIS A 179 -19.18 19.52 -21.92
C HIS A 179 -19.20 21.01 -22.36
N ASN A 180 -18.69 21.37 -23.55
CA ASN A 180 -18.67 22.76 -24.00
C ASN A 180 -20.10 23.35 -24.09
N ASP A 181 -21.05 22.67 -24.73
CA ASP A 181 -22.43 23.15 -24.83
C ASP A 181 -23.11 23.27 -23.45
N GLU A 182 -22.93 22.28 -22.57
CA GLU A 182 -23.45 22.29 -21.19
C GLU A 182 -22.93 23.51 -20.42
N VAL A 183 -21.62 23.73 -20.42
CA VAL A 183 -21.01 24.82 -19.64
C VAL A 183 -21.32 26.18 -20.28
N TYR A 184 -21.00 26.38 -21.56
CA TYR A 184 -21.10 27.71 -22.17
C TYR A 184 -22.54 28.15 -22.39
N ARG A 185 -23.45 27.25 -22.79
CA ARG A 185 -24.83 27.65 -23.07
C ARG A 185 -25.74 27.48 -21.87
N GLN A 186 -25.69 26.34 -21.19
CA GLN A 186 -26.66 26.05 -20.12
C GLN A 186 -26.27 26.73 -18.80
N LEU A 187 -24.99 26.71 -18.44
CA LEU A 187 -24.52 27.32 -17.19
C LEU A 187 -24.20 28.81 -17.34
N LEU A 188 -23.54 29.21 -18.44
CA LEU A 188 -23.10 30.60 -18.66
C LEU A 188 -24.04 31.43 -19.54
N GLY A 189 -25.01 30.80 -20.22
CA GLY A 189 -26.05 31.50 -20.98
C GLY A 189 -25.61 32.05 -22.34
N LEU A 190 -24.52 31.54 -22.94
CA LEU A 190 -24.10 31.97 -24.27
C LEU A 190 -25.10 31.52 -25.34
N SER A 191 -25.24 32.35 -26.37
CA SER A 191 -26.00 31.98 -27.57
C SER A 191 -25.23 30.95 -28.41
N ALA A 192 -25.93 30.26 -29.31
CA ALA A 192 -25.31 29.31 -30.23
C ALA A 192 -24.32 30.00 -31.18
N GLU A 193 -24.61 31.24 -31.56
CA GLU A 193 -23.76 32.06 -32.43
C GLU A 193 -22.47 32.47 -31.71
N ALA A 194 -22.57 32.82 -30.43
CA ALA A 194 -21.41 33.12 -29.61
C ALA A 194 -20.52 31.88 -29.43
N LEU A 195 -21.10 30.70 -29.22
CA LEU A 195 -20.35 29.45 -29.13
C LEU A 195 -19.63 29.10 -30.44
N ALA A 196 -20.33 29.19 -31.57
CA ALA A 196 -19.76 28.94 -32.89
C ALA A 196 -18.67 29.97 -33.29
N ALA A 197 -18.73 31.20 -32.75
CA ALA A 197 -17.64 32.16 -32.91
C ALA A 197 -16.38 31.69 -32.17
N LEU A 198 -16.50 31.23 -30.92
CA LEU A 198 -15.38 30.69 -30.14
C LEU A 198 -14.71 29.48 -30.82
N GLU A 199 -15.50 28.58 -31.39
CA GLU A 199 -14.98 27.42 -32.16
C GLU A 199 -14.20 27.87 -33.40
N ARG A 200 -14.73 28.82 -34.18
CA ARG A 200 -14.05 29.33 -35.39
C ARG A 200 -12.76 30.08 -35.07
N GLU A 201 -12.70 30.71 -33.90
CA GLU A 201 -11.51 31.43 -33.41
C GLU A 201 -10.47 30.50 -32.76
N GLY A 202 -10.80 29.22 -32.55
CA GLY A 202 -9.91 28.23 -31.92
C GLY A 202 -9.73 28.43 -30.42
N VAL A 203 -10.69 29.11 -29.78
CA VAL A 203 -10.72 29.29 -28.32
C VAL A 203 -11.18 28.01 -27.62
N ILE A 204 -12.10 27.27 -28.26
CA ILE A 204 -12.61 25.97 -27.81
C ILE A 204 -12.56 24.93 -28.93
#